data_AF-A0A7C4Q973-F1
#
_entry.id   AF-A0A7C4Q973-F1
#
_cell.length_a   1.000
_cell.length_b   1.000
_cell.length_c   1.000
_cell.angle_alpha   90.00
_cell.angle_beta   90.00
_cell.angle_gamma   90.00
#
_symmetry.space_group_name_H-M   'P 1'
#
loop_
_entity.id
_entity.type
_entity.pdbx_description
1 polymer ?
#
loop_
_entity_poly.entity_id
_entity_poly.type
_entity_poly.pdbx_seq_one_letter_code
_entity_poly.pdbx_strand_id
1 'polypeptide(L)'
;MKKVILILLAVCFLNNIYAVEDKELYNFINEAKRIEKELETITAELNKKKIKYEEQIKKINNLKNTKNKFILLDFVNNLYLKYYLGNANNLSFDISNLTQKQREKSNEYFTLVSLIMTEYGEKIKKCIQNKCSDLYKLYNERKKWLEIIKNYESYIGLDLALSVFQEKYDKKSKNDLLEYLDKKIIQIDQRIYLLKDEINLDILLKKNKFKTDEKKFKELSNKIKELEYLKYVIREKIRNVKCEM
;
A
#
# COMPACT_ATOMS: atom_id res chain seq x y z
N MET A 1 -31.94 3.25 -52.41
CA MET A 1 -32.24 3.35 -50.96
C MET A 1 -31.87 2.12 -50.13
N LYS A 2 -32.03 0.87 -50.61
CA LYS A 2 -31.67 -0.35 -49.83
C LYS A 2 -30.19 -0.48 -49.41
N LYS A 3 -29.24 0.07 -50.19
CA LYS A 3 -27.79 0.01 -49.89
C LYS A 3 -27.36 0.91 -48.72
N VAL A 4 -28.08 1.99 -48.45
CA VAL A 4 -27.72 2.96 -47.38
C VAL A 4 -28.11 2.42 -46.00
N ILE A 5 -29.24 1.70 -45.91
CA ILE A 5 -29.72 1.07 -44.67
C ILE A 5 -28.77 -0.07 -44.23
N LEU A 6 -28.20 -0.82 -45.18
CA LEU A 6 -27.26 -1.90 -44.88
C LEU A 6 -25.92 -1.40 -44.32
N ILE A 7 -25.46 -0.23 -44.76
CA ILE A 7 -24.22 0.40 -44.26
C ILE A 7 -24.44 0.99 -42.86
N LEU A 8 -25.61 1.60 -42.60
CA LEU A 8 -25.96 2.11 -41.27
C LEU A 8 -26.09 1.00 -40.23
N LEU A 9 -26.66 -0.15 -40.58
CA LEU A 9 -26.71 -1.32 -39.70
C LEU A 9 -25.33 -1.90 -39.43
N ALA A 10 -24.45 -1.98 -40.43
CA ALA A 10 -23.07 -2.46 -40.24
C ALA A 10 -22.24 -1.54 -39.30
N VAL A 11 -22.44 -0.22 -39.38
CA VAL A 11 -21.79 0.75 -38.49
C VAL A 11 -22.35 0.66 -37.05
N CYS A 12 -23.65 0.39 -36.89
CA CYS A 12 -24.25 0.15 -35.57
C CYS A 12 -23.83 -1.18 -34.95
N PHE A 13 -23.56 -2.23 -35.73
CA PHE A 13 -23.07 -3.52 -35.22
C PHE A 13 -21.58 -3.49 -34.88
N LEU A 14 -20.75 -2.76 -35.65
CA LEU A 14 -19.33 -2.60 -35.34
C LEU A 14 -19.06 -1.71 -34.11
N ASN A 15 -19.95 -0.75 -33.82
CA ASN A 15 -19.84 0.08 -32.61
C ASN A 15 -20.37 -0.59 -31.33
N ASN A 16 -21.17 -1.66 -31.43
CA ASN A 16 -21.74 -2.35 -30.26
C ASN A 16 -20.95 -3.57 -29.79
N ILE A 17 -19.92 -4.01 -30.52
CA ILE A 17 -19.05 -5.14 -30.09
C ILE A 17 -17.94 -4.67 -29.11
N TYR A 18 -17.72 -3.35 -28.96
CA TYR A 18 -16.69 -2.79 -28.08
C TYR A 18 -17.16 -2.47 -26.65
N ALA A 19 -18.41 -2.78 -26.29
CA ALA A 19 -19.01 -2.38 -25.01
C ALA A 19 -19.30 -3.56 -24.06
N VAL A 20 -18.61 -4.70 -24.20
CA VAL A 20 -18.42 -5.57 -23.03
C VAL A 20 -17.24 -5.00 -22.26
N GLU A 21 -17.50 -3.86 -21.61
CA GLU A 21 -16.61 -3.33 -20.60
C GLU A 21 -16.43 -4.43 -19.56
N ASP A 22 -15.19 -4.86 -19.38
CA ASP A 22 -14.84 -6.05 -18.62
C ASP A 22 -15.22 -5.84 -17.15
N LYS A 23 -16.41 -6.31 -16.82
CA LYS A 23 -17.15 -5.98 -15.59
C LYS A 23 -16.29 -6.23 -14.34
N GLU A 24 -15.42 -7.23 -14.40
CA GLU A 24 -14.52 -7.59 -13.31
C GLU A 24 -13.41 -6.56 -13.09
N LEU A 25 -12.70 -6.14 -14.16
CA LEU A 25 -11.69 -5.07 -14.06
C LEU A 25 -12.31 -3.76 -13.57
N TYR A 26 -13.50 -3.41 -14.07
CA TYR A 26 -14.22 -2.22 -13.64
C TYR A 26 -14.58 -2.27 -12.14
N ASN A 27 -15.01 -3.43 -11.66
CA ASN A 27 -15.30 -3.65 -10.23
C ASN A 27 -14.04 -3.49 -9.38
N PHE A 28 -12.91 -4.09 -9.78
CA PHE A 28 -11.65 -3.92 -9.03
C PHE A 28 -11.20 -2.46 -8.97
N ILE A 29 -11.31 -1.72 -10.09
CA ILE A 29 -10.94 -0.30 -10.15
C ILE A 29 -11.82 0.55 -9.22
N ASN A 30 -13.13 0.31 -9.22
CA ASN A 30 -14.05 1.04 -8.35
C ASN A 30 -13.81 0.73 -6.88
N GLU A 31 -13.56 -0.54 -6.55
CA GLU A 31 -13.27 -0.95 -5.19
C GLU A 31 -11.94 -0.38 -4.71
N ALA A 32 -10.91 -0.38 -5.57
CA ALA A 32 -9.63 0.25 -5.27
C ALA A 32 -9.79 1.74 -4.95
N LYS A 33 -10.54 2.49 -5.77
CA LYS A 33 -10.84 3.92 -5.53
C LYS A 33 -11.65 4.15 -4.25
N ARG A 34 -12.55 3.23 -3.91
CA ARG A 34 -13.34 3.29 -2.67
C ARG A 34 -12.42 3.17 -1.46
N ILE A 35 -11.53 2.18 -1.47
CA ILE A 35 -10.57 1.93 -0.38
C ILE A 35 -9.52 3.04 -0.30
N GLU A 36 -9.08 3.61 -1.43
CA GLU A 36 -8.17 4.76 -1.45
C GLU A 36 -8.75 5.94 -0.64
N LYS A 37 -10.03 6.27 -0.84
CA LYS A 37 -10.71 7.32 -0.06
C LYS A 37 -10.85 6.97 1.43
N GLU A 38 -11.06 5.69 1.76
CA GLU A 38 -11.07 5.23 3.15
C GLU A 38 -9.68 5.40 3.79
N LEU A 39 -8.61 5.06 3.06
CA LEU A 39 -7.22 5.24 3.49
C LEU A 39 -6.88 6.71 3.72
N GLU A 40 -7.30 7.61 2.83
CA GLU A 40 -7.13 9.06 3.01
C GLU A 40 -7.80 9.54 4.31
N THR A 41 -9.04 9.08 4.55
CA THR A 41 -9.81 9.45 5.75
C THR A 41 -9.13 8.94 7.03
N ILE A 42 -8.73 7.66 7.05
CA ILE A 42 -8.03 7.05 8.19
C ILE A 42 -6.70 7.78 8.45
N THR A 43 -5.95 8.10 7.39
CA THR A 43 -4.65 8.78 7.50
C THR A 43 -4.81 10.18 8.07
N ALA A 44 -5.81 10.94 7.61
CA ALA A 44 -6.10 12.27 8.13
C ALA A 44 -6.50 12.23 9.61
N GLU A 45 -7.34 11.27 10.00
CA GLU A 45 -7.75 11.09 11.39
C GLU A 45 -6.56 10.68 12.28
N LEU A 46 -5.74 9.75 11.82
CA LEU A 46 -4.54 9.30 12.53
C LEU A 46 -3.59 10.47 12.79
N ASN A 47 -3.31 11.31 11.79
CA ASN A 47 -2.46 12.48 11.94
C ASN A 47 -3.03 13.48 12.96
N LYS A 48 -4.34 13.75 12.89
CA LYS A 48 -5.02 14.62 13.87
C LYS A 48 -4.90 14.08 15.30
N LYS A 49 -5.05 12.78 15.49
CA LYS A 49 -4.93 12.13 16.80
C LYS A 49 -3.50 12.15 17.32
N LYS A 50 -2.49 11.91 16.46
CA LYS A 50 -1.06 12.02 16.80
C LYS A 50 -0.69 13.41 17.30
N ILE A 51 -1.11 14.47 16.59
CA ILE A 51 -0.87 15.86 17.02
C ILE A 51 -1.48 16.11 18.40
N LYS A 52 -2.74 15.72 18.61
CA LYS A 52 -3.41 15.87 19.92
C LYS A 52 -2.69 15.09 21.03
N TYR A 53 -2.20 13.90 20.73
CA TYR A 53 -1.45 13.08 21.69
C TYR A 53 -0.16 13.79 22.11
N GLU A 54 0.61 14.32 21.16
CA GLU A 54 1.83 15.10 21.45
C GLU A 54 1.53 16.33 22.32
N GLU A 55 0.42 17.03 22.06
CA GLU A 55 -0.04 18.13 22.91
C GLU A 55 -0.31 17.67 24.36
N GLN A 56 -0.96 16.50 24.55
CA GLN A 56 -1.17 15.95 25.90
C GLN A 56 0.15 15.59 26.58
N ILE A 57 1.08 14.97 25.85
CA ILE A 57 2.40 14.60 26.38
C ILE A 57 3.18 15.85 26.83
N LYS A 58 3.14 16.94 26.06
CA LYS A 58 3.74 18.22 26.47
C LYS A 58 3.13 18.74 27.78
N LYS A 59 1.80 18.71 27.91
CA LYS A 59 1.10 19.14 29.14
C LYS A 59 1.45 18.26 30.34
N ILE A 60 1.50 16.94 30.16
CA ILE A 60 1.90 15.98 31.20
C ILE A 60 3.32 16.29 31.70
N ASN A 61 4.27 16.49 30.78
CA ASN A 61 5.65 16.78 31.13
C ASN A 61 5.79 18.11 31.88
N ASN A 62 5.06 19.15 31.47
CA ASN A 62 5.04 20.43 32.18
C ASN A 62 4.50 20.29 33.61
N LEU A 63 3.40 19.56 33.80
CA LEU A 63 2.78 19.35 35.11
C LEU A 63 3.66 18.49 36.04
N LYS A 64 4.36 17.48 35.50
CA LYS A 64 5.33 16.66 36.24
C LYS A 64 6.53 17.48 36.74
N ASN A 65 6.97 18.47 35.96
CA ASN A 65 8.15 19.29 36.28
C ASN A 65 7.83 20.49 37.17
N THR A 66 6.55 20.76 37.46
CA THR A 66 6.12 21.88 38.29
C THR A 66 6.25 21.52 39.77
N LYS A 67 7.22 22.13 40.48
CA LYS A 67 7.35 21.99 41.95
C LYS A 67 6.46 22.99 42.67
N ASN A 68 5.39 22.52 43.31
CA ASN A 68 4.49 23.37 44.09
C ASN A 68 4.84 23.33 45.58
N LYS A 69 5.02 24.50 46.21
CA LYS A 69 5.30 24.62 47.65
C LYS A 69 4.05 24.51 48.54
N PHE A 70 2.85 24.61 47.95
CA PHE A 70 1.57 24.62 48.67
C PHE A 70 0.77 23.34 48.39
N ILE A 71 0.25 22.70 49.45
CA ILE A 71 -0.48 21.42 49.39
C ILE A 71 -1.71 21.50 48.47
N LEU A 72 -2.47 22.60 48.53
CA LEU A 72 -3.67 22.80 47.70
C LEU A 72 -3.34 22.90 46.20
N LEU A 73 -2.25 23.56 45.84
CA LEU A 73 -1.78 23.65 44.46
C LEU A 73 -1.25 22.30 43.96
N ASP A 74 -0.65 21.51 44.85
CA ASP A 74 -0.19 20.16 44.52
C ASP A 74 -1.35 19.19 44.27
N PHE A 75 -2.42 19.28 45.07
CA PHE A 75 -3.65 18.50 44.82
C PHE A 75 -4.28 18.83 43.47
N VAL A 76 -4.42 20.12 43.12
CA VAL A 76 -4.95 20.55 41.83
C VAL A 76 -4.05 20.12 40.68
N ASN A 77 -2.72 20.23 40.83
CA ASN A 77 -1.75 19.74 39.84
C ASN A 77 -1.90 18.24 39.59
N ASN A 78 -2.08 17.46 40.65
CA ASN A 78 -2.31 16.01 40.56
C ASN A 78 -3.63 15.64 39.86
N LEU A 79 -4.71 16.40 40.06
CA LEU A 79 -5.97 16.20 39.33
C LEU A 79 -5.81 16.47 37.83
N TYR A 80 -5.18 17.58 37.46
CA TYR A 80 -4.90 17.88 36.05
C TYR A 80 -3.97 16.84 35.43
N LEU A 81 -2.94 16.40 36.15
CA LEU A 81 -2.05 15.35 35.68
C LEU A 81 -2.81 14.05 35.40
N LYS A 82 -3.68 13.61 36.32
CA LYS A 82 -4.54 12.42 36.11
C LYS A 82 -5.45 12.57 34.88
N TYR A 83 -6.07 13.73 34.73
CA TYR A 83 -6.93 14.03 33.58
C TYR A 83 -6.16 13.91 32.25
N TYR A 84 -4.99 14.55 32.15
CA TYR A 84 -4.19 14.52 30.94
C TYR A 84 -3.56 13.15 30.66
N LEU A 85 -3.16 12.40 31.69
CA LEU A 85 -2.72 11.01 31.56
C LEU A 85 -3.84 10.12 31.00
N GLY A 86 -5.07 10.24 31.52
CA GLY A 86 -6.22 9.50 31.00
C GLY A 86 -6.50 9.80 29.53
N ASN A 87 -6.50 11.08 29.16
CA ASN A 87 -6.71 11.50 27.77
C ASN A 87 -5.59 11.04 26.83
N ALA A 88 -4.33 11.13 27.25
CA ALA A 88 -3.20 10.63 26.47
C ALA A 88 -3.28 9.12 26.25
N ASN A 89 -3.67 8.37 27.29
CA ASN A 89 -3.86 6.92 27.19
C ASN A 89 -4.96 6.56 26.18
N ASN A 90 -6.13 7.21 26.26
CA ASN A 90 -7.21 7.00 25.31
C ASN A 90 -6.79 7.34 23.87
N LEU A 91 -6.08 8.47 23.67
CA LEU A 91 -5.55 8.85 22.36
C LEU A 91 -4.53 7.82 21.84
N SER A 92 -3.69 7.27 22.70
CA SER A 92 -2.74 6.21 22.33
C SER A 92 -3.43 4.95 21.84
N PHE A 93 -4.52 4.52 22.51
CA PHE A 93 -5.33 3.39 22.06
C PHE A 93 -6.00 3.68 20.70
N ASP A 94 -6.60 4.86 20.53
CA ASP A 94 -7.19 5.28 19.25
C ASP A 94 -6.15 5.28 18.11
N ILE A 95 -4.95 5.82 18.37
CA ILE A 95 -3.84 5.84 17.41
C ILE A 95 -3.45 4.41 17.02
N SER A 96 -3.35 3.49 18.00
CA SER A 96 -3.02 2.08 17.75
C SER A 96 -4.07 1.42 16.85
N ASN A 97 -5.36 1.58 17.18
CA ASN A 97 -6.47 1.03 16.41
C ASN A 97 -6.53 1.58 14.99
N LEU A 98 -6.38 2.91 14.83
CA LEU A 98 -6.35 3.55 13.51
C LEU A 98 -5.14 3.10 12.68
N THR A 99 -3.98 2.93 13.32
CA THR A 99 -2.77 2.41 12.66
C THR A 99 -2.99 0.98 12.15
N GLN A 100 -3.60 0.11 12.95
CA GLN A 100 -3.95 -1.23 12.51
C GLN A 100 -4.93 -1.21 11.34
N LYS A 101 -6.02 -0.43 11.44
CA LYS A 101 -7.02 -0.29 10.37
C LYS A 101 -6.40 0.24 9.08
N GLN A 102 -5.50 1.22 9.17
CA GLN A 102 -4.75 1.73 8.02
C GLN A 102 -3.93 0.62 7.37
N ARG A 103 -3.21 -0.21 8.15
CA ARG A 103 -2.41 -1.33 7.63
C ARG A 103 -3.27 -2.37 6.92
N GLU A 104 -4.40 -2.75 7.49
CA GLU A 104 -5.33 -3.71 6.88
C GLU A 104 -5.88 -3.19 5.54
N LYS A 105 -6.35 -1.94 5.52
CA LYS A 105 -6.88 -1.30 4.32
C LYS A 105 -5.81 -1.08 3.25
N SER A 106 -4.58 -0.78 3.65
CA SER A 106 -3.44 -0.73 2.75
C SER A 106 -3.20 -2.10 2.12
N ASN A 107 -3.21 -3.19 2.88
CA ASN A 107 -3.01 -4.52 2.29
C ASN A 107 -4.12 -4.84 1.27
N GLU A 108 -5.38 -4.53 1.61
CA GLU A 108 -6.53 -4.71 0.71
C GLU A 108 -6.37 -3.90 -0.59
N TYR A 109 -5.99 -2.62 -0.47
CA TYR A 109 -5.73 -1.74 -1.61
C TYR A 109 -4.62 -2.30 -2.51
N PHE A 110 -3.51 -2.76 -1.93
CA PHE A 110 -2.41 -3.36 -2.67
C PHE A 110 -2.84 -4.58 -3.48
N THR A 111 -3.64 -5.46 -2.87
CA THR A 111 -4.17 -6.65 -3.54
C THR A 111 -4.99 -6.26 -4.77
N LEU A 112 -5.90 -5.29 -4.65
CA LEU A 112 -6.69 -4.81 -5.77
C LEU A 112 -5.83 -4.18 -6.87
N VAL A 113 -4.87 -3.32 -6.51
CA VAL A 113 -3.94 -2.71 -7.48
C VAL A 113 -3.15 -3.79 -8.23
N SER A 114 -2.73 -4.85 -7.53
CA SER A 114 -2.01 -5.98 -8.12
C SER A 114 -2.87 -6.76 -9.13
N LEU A 115 -4.14 -6.99 -8.80
CA LEU A 115 -5.11 -7.64 -9.69
C LEU A 115 -5.37 -6.77 -10.92
N ILE A 116 -5.64 -5.47 -10.73
CA ILE A 116 -5.84 -4.50 -11.81
C ILE A 116 -4.64 -4.49 -12.77
N MET A 117 -3.42 -4.44 -12.22
CA MET A 117 -2.19 -4.52 -13.00
C MET A 117 -2.19 -5.79 -13.85
N THR A 118 -2.41 -6.95 -13.23
CA THR A 118 -2.40 -8.26 -13.89
C THR A 118 -3.39 -8.32 -15.04
N GLU A 119 -4.63 -7.88 -14.81
CA GLU A 119 -5.69 -7.82 -15.82
C GLU A 119 -5.33 -6.93 -17.01
N TYR A 120 -4.79 -5.72 -16.76
CA TYR A 120 -4.29 -4.88 -17.84
C TYR A 120 -3.13 -5.54 -18.60
N GLY A 121 -2.25 -6.28 -17.91
CA GLY A 121 -1.16 -7.01 -18.53
C GLY A 121 -1.65 -8.06 -19.52
N GLU A 122 -2.63 -8.87 -19.11
CA GLU A 122 -3.26 -9.87 -19.98
C GLU A 122 -3.97 -9.24 -21.17
N LYS A 123 -4.67 -8.12 -20.97
CA LYS A 123 -5.29 -7.36 -22.07
C LYS A 123 -4.27 -6.83 -23.07
N ILE A 124 -3.14 -6.31 -22.58
CA ILE A 124 -2.06 -5.83 -23.44
C ILE A 124 -1.49 -6.99 -24.27
N LYS A 125 -1.21 -8.14 -23.64
CA LYS A 125 -0.71 -9.34 -24.35
C LYS A 125 -1.69 -9.80 -25.44
N LYS A 126 -2.99 -9.90 -25.11
CA LYS A 126 -4.05 -10.25 -26.09
C LYS A 126 -4.16 -9.21 -27.21
N CYS A 127 -4.09 -7.92 -26.88
CA CYS A 127 -4.14 -6.84 -27.85
C CYS A 127 -2.95 -6.89 -28.83
N ILE A 128 -1.74 -7.18 -28.34
CA ILE A 128 -0.54 -7.36 -29.17
C ILE A 128 -0.73 -8.52 -30.15
N GLN A 129 -1.23 -9.67 -29.68
CA GLN A 129 -1.49 -10.84 -30.51
C GLN A 129 -2.52 -10.54 -31.61
N ASN A 130 -3.58 -9.80 -31.26
CA ASN A 130 -4.68 -9.46 -32.16
C ASN A 130 -4.45 -8.17 -32.96
N LYS A 131 -3.29 -7.51 -32.81
CA LYS A 131 -2.95 -6.22 -33.44
C LYS A 131 -4.03 -5.14 -33.22
N CYS A 132 -4.51 -5.01 -31.97
CA CYS A 132 -5.60 -4.10 -31.64
C CYS A 132 -5.17 -2.61 -31.63
N SER A 133 -6.10 -1.70 -31.92
CA SER A 133 -5.87 -0.25 -31.92
C SER A 133 -5.66 0.35 -30.52
N ASP A 134 -6.17 -0.33 -29.48
CA ASP A 134 -6.28 0.20 -28.13
C ASP A 134 -5.02 -0.02 -27.28
N LEU A 135 -3.95 -0.57 -27.85
CA LEU A 135 -2.71 -0.92 -27.15
C LEU A 135 -2.16 0.24 -26.31
N TYR A 136 -2.14 1.44 -26.91
CA TYR A 136 -1.64 2.65 -26.25
C TYR A 136 -2.49 3.05 -25.05
N LYS A 137 -3.82 2.94 -25.17
CA LYS A 137 -4.77 3.23 -24.08
C LYS A 137 -4.56 2.25 -22.93
N LEU A 138 -4.51 0.95 -23.21
CA LEU A 138 -4.30 -0.09 -22.20
C LEU A 138 -2.97 0.08 -21.46
N TYR A 139 -1.88 0.38 -22.20
CA TYR A 139 -0.57 0.63 -21.60
C TYR A 139 -0.58 1.85 -20.66
N ASN A 140 -1.20 2.95 -21.10
CA ASN A 140 -1.27 4.17 -20.29
C ASN A 140 -2.12 3.98 -19.03
N GLU A 141 -3.24 3.25 -19.11
CA GLU A 141 -4.04 2.93 -17.92
C GLU A 141 -3.23 2.07 -16.94
N ARG A 142 -2.54 1.02 -17.42
CA ARG A 142 -1.67 0.20 -16.58
C ARG A 142 -0.58 1.02 -15.90
N LYS A 143 0.04 1.97 -16.61
CA LYS A 143 1.13 2.80 -16.07
C LYS A 143 0.70 3.60 -14.83
N LYS A 144 -0.56 4.04 -14.76
CA LYS A 144 -1.09 4.75 -13.57
C LYS A 144 -1.03 3.87 -12.32
N TRP A 145 -1.39 2.60 -12.46
CA TRP A 145 -1.37 1.62 -11.37
C TRP A 145 0.04 1.16 -11.02
N LEU A 146 0.95 1.10 -12.01
CA LEU A 146 2.37 0.79 -11.78
C LEU A 146 3.02 1.78 -10.82
N GLU A 147 2.73 3.08 -10.94
CA GLU A 147 3.33 4.09 -10.04
C GLU A 147 2.93 3.87 -8.58
N ILE A 148 1.74 3.31 -8.32
CA ILE A 148 1.31 2.92 -6.96
C ILE A 148 2.19 1.77 -6.46
N ILE A 149 2.40 0.72 -7.27
CA ILE A 149 3.28 -0.42 -6.93
C ILE A 149 4.73 0.02 -6.71
N LYS A 150 5.23 0.96 -7.52
CA LYS A 150 6.59 1.51 -7.41
C LYS A 150 6.79 2.28 -6.11
N ASN A 151 5.78 3.01 -5.63
CA ASN A 151 5.89 3.90 -4.46
C ASN A 151 5.21 3.35 -3.20
N TYR A 152 4.84 2.07 -3.21
CA TYR A 152 4.02 1.43 -2.18
C TYR A 152 4.66 1.31 -0.78
N GLU A 153 5.89 1.78 -0.61
CA GLU A 153 6.59 1.81 0.69
C GLU A 153 5.86 2.62 1.76
N SER A 154 5.11 3.64 1.34
CA SER A 154 4.30 4.47 2.22
C SER A 154 3.15 3.71 2.91
N TYR A 155 2.67 2.60 2.33
CA TYR A 155 1.46 1.90 2.78
C TYR A 155 1.72 0.56 3.47
N ILE A 156 2.83 -0.12 3.15
CA ILE A 156 3.19 -1.40 3.77
C ILE A 156 3.60 -1.22 5.23
N GLY A 157 3.93 0.01 5.66
CA GLY A 157 4.51 0.22 6.98
C GLY A 157 5.69 -0.74 7.13
N LEU A 158 6.70 -0.60 6.28
CA LEU A 158 8.04 -1.08 6.60
C LEU A 158 8.64 -0.17 7.67
N ASP A 159 7.89 0.08 8.76
CA ASP A 159 8.46 0.32 10.07
C ASP A 159 9.04 -1.02 10.53
N LEU A 160 10.06 -1.46 9.80
CA LEU A 160 11.16 -2.21 10.37
C LEU A 160 11.87 -1.23 11.31
N ALA A 161 11.20 -0.86 12.40
CA ALA A 161 11.87 -0.36 13.57
C ALA A 161 12.67 -1.55 14.12
N LEU A 162 13.77 -1.85 13.42
CA LEU A 162 14.83 -2.82 13.77
C LEU A 162 15.41 -2.53 15.16
N SER A 163 15.08 -1.38 15.74
CA SER A 163 15.40 -0.93 17.08
C SER A 163 14.46 -1.43 18.19
N VAL A 164 13.27 -1.99 17.90
CA VAL A 164 12.34 -2.49 18.94
C VAL A 164 12.61 -3.96 19.29
N PHE A 165 13.58 -4.60 18.63
CA PHE A 165 13.94 -6.01 18.84
C PHE A 165 14.77 -6.15 20.13
N GLN A 166 14.12 -6.11 21.28
CA GLN A 166 14.76 -6.41 22.56
C GLN A 166 14.77 -7.93 22.82
N GLU A 167 15.87 -8.45 23.37
CA GLU A 167 16.23 -9.88 23.52
C GLU A 167 15.32 -10.73 24.44
N LYS A 168 14.13 -10.28 24.82
CA LYS A 168 13.25 -11.01 25.79
C LYS A 168 11.79 -11.05 25.37
N TYR A 169 11.51 -11.57 24.19
CA TYR A 169 10.16 -11.95 23.80
C TYR A 169 9.81 -13.33 24.34
N ASP A 170 8.60 -13.49 24.88
CA ASP A 170 8.06 -14.81 25.19
C ASP A 170 7.82 -15.64 23.90
N LYS A 171 7.62 -16.95 24.06
CA LYS A 171 7.46 -17.86 22.91
C LYS A 171 6.31 -17.46 21.97
N LYS A 172 5.22 -16.92 22.53
CA LYS A 172 4.05 -16.50 21.75
C LYS A 172 4.37 -15.27 20.90
N SER A 173 4.98 -14.26 21.51
CA SER A 173 5.41 -13.03 20.84
C SER A 173 6.46 -13.30 19.77
N LYS A 174 7.37 -14.27 19.99
CA LYS A 174 8.32 -14.74 18.97
C LYS A 174 7.59 -15.34 17.76
N ASN A 175 6.57 -16.18 17.97
CA ASN A 175 5.78 -16.76 16.89
C ASN A 175 4.99 -15.70 16.11
N ASP A 176 4.33 -14.78 16.81
CA ASP A 176 3.57 -13.68 16.18
C ASP A 176 4.50 -12.79 15.34
N LEU A 177 5.73 -12.56 15.81
CA LEU A 177 6.76 -11.84 15.07
C LEU A 177 7.21 -12.59 13.81
N LEU A 178 7.45 -13.90 13.91
CA LEU A 178 7.83 -14.73 12.76
C LEU A 178 6.74 -14.71 11.68
N GLU A 179 5.47 -14.86 12.07
CA GLU A 179 4.33 -14.79 11.16
C GLU A 179 4.24 -13.41 10.48
N TYR A 180 4.44 -12.33 11.24
CA TYR A 180 4.50 -10.97 10.69
C TYR A 180 5.61 -10.81 9.65
N LEU A 181 6.83 -11.28 9.95
CA LEU A 181 7.98 -11.18 9.03
C LEU A 181 7.80 -12.04 7.77
N ASP A 182 7.23 -13.24 7.90
CA ASP A 182 6.91 -14.10 6.75
C ASP A 182 5.87 -13.44 5.83
N LYS A 183 4.83 -12.82 6.39
CA LYS A 183 3.87 -12.02 5.60
C LYS A 183 4.55 -10.89 4.84
N LYS A 184 5.55 -10.22 5.43
CA LYS A 184 6.33 -9.17 4.75
C LYS A 184 7.17 -9.72 3.59
N ILE A 185 7.76 -10.91 3.73
CA ILE A 185 8.47 -11.55 2.62
C ILE A 185 7.53 -11.81 1.45
N ILE A 186 6.32 -12.33 1.71
CA ILE A 186 5.32 -12.60 0.67
C ILE A 186 4.94 -11.31 -0.07
N GLN A 187 4.72 -10.20 0.66
CA GLN A 187 4.42 -8.90 0.06
C GLN A 187 5.57 -8.39 -0.82
N ILE A 188 6.81 -8.54 -0.38
CA ILE A 188 8.00 -8.20 -1.17
C ILE A 188 8.06 -9.05 -2.45
N ASP A 189 7.79 -10.35 -2.36
CA ASP A 189 7.80 -11.26 -3.50
C ASP A 189 6.73 -10.91 -4.53
N GLN A 190 5.51 -10.58 -4.08
CA GLN A 190 4.44 -10.10 -4.96
C GLN A 190 4.85 -8.82 -5.71
N ARG A 191 5.48 -7.87 -5.01
CA ARG A 191 5.96 -6.63 -5.63
C ARG A 191 7.06 -6.92 -6.65
N ILE A 192 8.06 -7.74 -6.30
CA ILE A 192 9.12 -8.15 -7.23
C ILE A 192 8.52 -8.81 -8.48
N TYR A 193 7.53 -9.69 -8.32
CA TYR A 193 6.85 -10.34 -9.42
C TYR A 193 6.21 -9.33 -10.38
N LEU A 194 5.45 -8.36 -9.86
CA LEU A 194 4.81 -7.32 -10.68
C LEU A 194 5.82 -6.42 -11.41
N LEU A 195 6.92 -6.05 -10.76
CA LEU A 195 7.98 -5.25 -11.40
C LEU A 195 8.71 -6.05 -12.49
N LYS A 196 8.91 -7.36 -12.29
CA LYS A 196 9.47 -8.26 -13.32
C LYS A 196 8.51 -8.45 -14.49
N ASP A 197 7.21 -8.61 -14.22
CA ASP A 197 6.17 -8.66 -15.26
C ASP A 197 6.15 -7.37 -16.10
N GLU A 198 6.29 -6.21 -15.47
CA GLU A 198 6.38 -4.93 -16.18
C GLU A 198 7.61 -4.84 -17.09
N ILE A 199 8.77 -5.29 -16.62
CA ILE A 199 9.98 -5.39 -17.44
C ILE A 199 9.74 -6.28 -18.68
N ASN A 200 9.13 -7.45 -18.47
CA ASN A 200 8.83 -8.39 -19.55
C ASN A 200 7.82 -7.81 -20.56
N LEU A 201 6.83 -7.07 -20.05
CA LEU A 201 5.84 -6.38 -20.88
C LEU A 201 6.49 -5.29 -21.74
N ASP A 202 7.38 -4.47 -21.16
CA ASP A 202 8.11 -3.44 -21.90
C ASP A 202 9.00 -4.07 -23.00
N ILE A 203 9.64 -5.22 -22.74
CA ILE A 203 10.38 -5.99 -23.77
C ILE A 203 9.45 -6.45 -24.89
N LEU A 204 8.27 -6.99 -24.56
CA LEU A 204 7.29 -7.45 -25.53
C LEU A 204 6.76 -6.28 -26.39
N LEU A 205 6.50 -5.13 -25.79
CA LEU A 205 6.08 -3.91 -26.48
C LEU A 205 7.16 -3.41 -27.45
N LYS A 206 8.42 -3.36 -27.03
CA LYS A 206 9.55 -3.00 -27.91
C LYS A 206 9.65 -3.92 -29.13
N LYS A 207 9.52 -5.24 -28.95
CA LYS A 207 9.52 -6.22 -30.06
C LYS A 207 8.41 -5.95 -31.09
N ASN A 208 7.31 -5.35 -30.65
CA ASN A 208 6.17 -4.98 -31.48
C ASN A 208 6.22 -3.50 -31.94
N LYS A 209 7.42 -2.89 -31.95
CA LYS A 209 7.68 -1.51 -32.40
C LYS A 209 6.92 -0.43 -31.61
N PHE A 210 6.47 -0.76 -30.39
CA PHE A 210 5.86 0.21 -29.49
C PHE A 210 6.96 0.99 -28.75
N LYS A 211 6.81 2.32 -28.66
CA LYS A 211 7.78 3.17 -27.97
C LYS A 211 7.60 3.04 -26.46
N THR A 212 8.60 2.50 -25.78
CA THR A 212 8.67 2.43 -24.31
C THR A 212 9.73 3.38 -23.78
N ASP A 213 9.67 3.69 -22.48
CA ASP A 213 10.68 4.51 -21.80
C ASP A 213 11.90 3.67 -21.39
N GLU A 214 13.08 3.96 -21.93
CA GLU A 214 14.30 3.21 -21.62
C GLU A 214 14.87 3.50 -20.22
N LYS A 215 14.64 4.70 -19.67
CA LYS A 215 15.11 5.06 -18.32
C LYS A 215 14.38 4.23 -17.26
N LYS A 216 13.11 3.90 -17.52
CA LYS A 216 12.25 3.09 -16.66
C LYS A 216 12.82 1.69 -16.38
N PHE A 217 13.49 1.06 -17.34
CA PHE A 217 14.04 -0.29 -17.16
C PHE A 217 15.11 -0.34 -16.05
N LYS A 218 16.02 0.64 -16.04
CA LYS A 218 17.07 0.74 -15.03
C LYS A 218 16.48 1.04 -13.65
N GLU A 219 15.48 1.92 -13.59
CA GLU A 219 14.75 2.24 -12.35
C GLU A 219 14.07 1.00 -11.75
N LEU A 220 13.32 0.25 -12.56
CA LEU A 220 12.65 -0.98 -12.11
C LEU A 220 13.66 -2.04 -11.66
N SER A 221 14.77 -2.18 -12.38
CA SER A 221 15.84 -3.12 -12.03
C SER A 221 16.51 -2.78 -10.70
N ASN A 222 16.79 -1.49 -10.46
CA ASN A 222 17.32 -1.03 -9.18
C ASN A 222 16.32 -1.30 -8.05
N LYS A 223 15.03 -1.05 -8.29
CA LYS A 223 13.99 -1.28 -7.28
C LYS A 223 13.83 -2.75 -6.91
N ILE A 224 13.94 -3.65 -7.89
CA ILE A 224 13.96 -5.10 -7.65
C ILE A 224 15.16 -5.48 -6.77
N LYS A 225 16.36 -4.93 -7.02
CA LYS A 225 17.54 -5.19 -6.19
C LYS A 225 17.38 -4.71 -4.75
N GLU A 226 16.80 -3.51 -4.55
CA GLU A 226 16.47 -3.00 -3.22
C GLU A 226 15.52 -3.94 -2.47
N LEU A 227 14.49 -4.43 -3.14
CA LEU A 227 13.52 -5.38 -2.58
C LEU A 227 14.15 -6.74 -2.26
N GLU A 228 15.01 -7.26 -3.14
CA GLU A 228 15.73 -8.51 -2.91
C GLU A 228 16.69 -8.39 -1.72
N TYR A 229 17.37 -7.25 -1.55
CA TYR A 229 18.19 -6.96 -0.38
C TYR A 229 17.35 -6.89 0.90
N LEU A 230 16.21 -6.18 0.88
CA LEU A 230 15.31 -6.09 2.02
C LEU A 230 14.78 -7.48 2.44
N LYS A 231 14.38 -8.29 1.48
CA LYS A 231 13.96 -9.68 1.70
C LYS A 231 15.07 -10.51 2.35
N TYR A 232 16.31 -10.35 1.91
CA TYR A 232 17.47 -11.00 2.52
C TYR A 232 17.63 -10.60 4.00
N VAL A 233 17.57 -9.29 4.30
CA VAL A 233 17.67 -8.78 5.68
C VAL A 233 16.59 -9.39 6.59
N ILE A 234 15.34 -9.47 6.12
CA ILE A 234 14.23 -10.07 6.89
C ILE A 234 14.48 -11.56 7.13
N ARG A 235 14.95 -12.30 6.13
CA ARG A 235 15.26 -13.73 6.25
C ARG A 235 16.35 -14.01 7.27
N GLU A 236 17.42 -13.21 7.29
CA GLU A 236 18.45 -13.34 8.32
C GLU A 236 17.89 -13.10 9.73
N LYS A 237 16.96 -12.15 9.88
CA LYS A 237 16.29 -11.92 11.18
C LYS A 237 15.44 -13.11 11.61
N ILE A 238 14.65 -13.68 10.69
CA ILE A 238 13.87 -14.89 10.97
C ILE A 238 14.77 -16.04 11.45
N ARG A 239 15.94 -16.22 10.83
CA ARG A 239 16.91 -17.24 11.25
C ARG A 239 17.40 -16.99 12.67
N ASN A 240 17.80 -15.76 12.99
CA ASN A 240 18.29 -15.41 14.32
C ASN A 240 17.23 -15.68 15.40
N VAL A 241 15.98 -15.25 15.18
CA VAL A 241 14.87 -15.50 16.12
C VAL A 241 14.64 -16.99 16.35
N LYS A 242 14.75 -17.82 15.30
CA LYS A 242 14.60 -19.27 15.40
C LYS A 242 15.77 -19.96 16.11
N CYS A 243 16.99 -19.45 15.98
CA CYS A 243 18.17 -19.99 16.67
C CYS A 243 18.19 -19.68 18.18
N GLU A 244 17.45 -18.66 18.62
CA GLU A 244 17.29 -18.26 20.03
C GLU A 244 16.06 -18.91 20.71
N MET A 245 15.35 -19.82 20.03
CA MET A 245 14.20 -20.57 20.55
C MET A 245 14.61 -21.96 21.02
#